data_AF-A0A915I5P0-F1
#
_entry.id   AF-A0A915I5P0-F1
#
_cell.length_a   1.000
_cell.length_b   1.000
_cell.length_c   1.000
_cell.angle_alpha   90.00
_cell.angle_beta   90.00
_cell.angle_gamma   90.00
#
_symmetry.space_group_name_H-M   'P 1'
#
loop_
_entity.id
_entity.type
_entity.pdbx_description
1 polymer ?
#
loop_
_entity_poly.entity_id
_entity_poly.type
_entity_poly.pdbx_seq_one_letter_code
_entity_poly.pdbx_strand_id
1 'polypeptide(L)'
;MPFEPLYIFRYKAEVAPVLPRPIVKKFFLSVPCVVPSRKPPLMEILSQNFGVYLEEKRLSKICFLELFARNLQKYTVSIGDQVLYMQNKDWFE
;
A
#
# COMPACT_ATOMS: atom_id res chain seq x y z
N MET A 1 -13.96 7.22 -18.63
CA MET A 1 -13.70 6.66 -17.28
C MET A 1 -12.90 7.70 -16.51
N PRO A 2 -13.29 8.10 -15.29
CA PRO A 2 -12.50 9.05 -14.52
C PRO A 2 -11.17 8.40 -14.15
N PHE A 3 -10.08 9.12 -14.39
CA PHE A 3 -8.75 8.73 -13.93
C PHE A 3 -8.45 9.49 -12.65
N GLU A 4 -7.84 8.82 -11.67
CA GLU A 4 -7.34 9.48 -10.46
C GLU A 4 -5.81 9.49 -10.47
N PRO A 5 -5.16 10.55 -9.94
CA PRO A 5 -3.71 10.60 -9.82
C PRO A 5 -3.23 9.75 -8.64
N LEU A 6 -2.38 8.76 -8.91
CA LEU A 6 -1.64 8.01 -7.89
C LEU A 6 -0.23 8.58 -7.72
N TYR A 7 0.09 8.97 -6.49
CA TYR A 7 1.40 9.49 -6.11
C TYR A 7 2.18 8.42 -5.35
N ILE A 8 3.37 8.08 -5.84
CA ILE A 8 4.25 7.11 -5.18
C ILE A 8 5.58 7.78 -4.84
N PHE A 9 5.99 7.63 -3.58
CA PHE A 9 7.22 8.18 -3.04
C PHE A 9 8.10 7.06 -2.48
N ARG A 10 9.40 7.10 -2.81
CA ARG A 10 10.40 6.21 -2.22
C ARG A 10 11.40 7.01 -1.39
N TYR A 11 11.65 6.54 -0.17
CA TYR A 11 12.64 7.09 0.76
C TYR A 11 13.76 6.08 1.02
N LYS A 12 15.00 6.56 1.19
CA LYS A 12 16.14 5.74 1.64
C LYS A 12 16.35 6.00 3.14
N ALA A 13 16.37 4.94 3.95
CA ALA A 13 16.38 5.03 5.41
C ALA A 13 17.79 5.12 6.03
N GLU A 14 18.79 5.63 5.32
CA GLU A 14 20.20 5.54 5.75
C GLU A 14 20.62 6.59 6.80
N VAL A 15 19.77 7.55 7.17
CA VAL A 15 20.10 8.58 8.17
C VAL A 15 18.93 8.78 9.14
N ALA A 16 19.27 9.01 10.40
CA ALA A 16 18.47 9.22 11.62
C ALA A 16 17.11 9.98 11.43
N PRO A 17 16.20 9.98 12.42
CA PRO A 17 14.81 10.40 12.25
C PRO A 17 14.70 11.94 12.24
N VAL A 18 15.11 12.57 11.14
CA VAL A 18 14.85 13.99 10.89
C VAL A 18 14.08 14.09 9.58
N LEU A 19 12.83 14.52 9.68
CA LEU A 19 12.01 14.94 8.55
C LEU A 19 12.33 16.41 8.20
N PRO A 20 12.28 16.82 6.93
CA PRO A 20 11.78 16.07 5.77
C PRO A 20 12.92 15.44 4.95
N ARG A 21 12.84 14.13 4.71
CA ARG A 21 13.84 13.38 3.93
C ARG A 21 13.73 13.74 2.43
N PRO A 22 14.86 13.82 1.68
CA PRO A 22 14.80 14.02 0.24
C PRO A 22 14.12 12.82 -0.41
N ILE A 23 13.08 13.11 -1.18
CA ILE A 23 12.35 12.12 -1.95
C ILE A 23 13.27 11.62 -3.05
N VAL A 24 13.61 10.33 -3.01
CA VAL A 24 14.56 9.73 -3.96
C VAL A 24 13.90 9.53 -5.33
N LYS A 25 12.59 9.30 -5.35
CA LYS A 25 11.82 9.13 -6.58
C LYS A 25 10.35 9.51 -6.36
N LYS A 26 9.81 10.33 -7.26
CA LYS A 26 8.38 10.65 -7.38
C LYS A 26 7.86 10.01 -8.65
N PHE A 27 6.76 9.28 -8.56
CA PHE A 27 6.06 8.76 -9.72
C PHE A 27 4.60 9.19 -9.70
N PHE A 28 4.12 9.53 -10.89
CA PHE A 28 2.74 9.88 -11.16
C PHE A 28 2.18 8.83 -12.11
N LEU A 29 1.13 8.14 -11.67
CA LEU A 29 0.42 7.19 -12.50
C LEU A 29 -1.04 7.64 -12.59
N SER A 30 -1.53 7.80 -13.82
CA SER A 30 -2.95 7.98 -14.07
C SER A 30 -3.60 6.61 -14.07
N VAL A 31 -4.46 6.33 -13.10
CA VAL A 31 -5.08 5.00 -12.93
C VAL A 31 -6.56 5.07 -13.25
N PRO A 32 -7.07 4.16 -14.11
CA PRO A 32 -8.49 4.12 -14.42
C PRO A 32 -9.24 3.69 -13.15
N CYS A 33 -10.08 4.56 -12.62
CA CYS A 33 -10.90 4.26 -11.46
C CYS A 33 -12.28 3.76 -11.94
N VAL A 34 -12.41 2.44 -12.00
CA VAL A 34 -13.68 1.77 -12.36
C VAL A 34 -14.74 1.98 -11.28
N VAL A 35 -14.32 2.09 -10.01
CA VAL A 35 -15.20 2.30 -8.86
C VAL A 35 -14.64 3.45 -8.03
N PRO A 36 -15.45 4.49 -7.72
CA PRO A 36 -15.03 5.60 -6.88
C PRO A 36 -14.40 5.12 -5.57
N SER A 37 -13.32 5.80 -5.18
CA SER A 37 -12.52 5.49 -4.01
C SER A 37 -11.82 4.14 -4.02
N ARG A 38 -12.10 3.18 -4.92
CA ARG A 38 -11.39 1.88 -4.93
C ARG A 38 -10.00 2.07 -5.54
N LYS A 39 -8.97 1.93 -4.70
CA LYS A 39 -7.58 2.04 -5.12
C LYS A 39 -7.25 0.94 -6.15
N PRO A 40 -6.39 1.22 -7.14
CA PRO A 40 -5.88 0.20 -8.06
C PRO A 40 -5.06 -0.86 -7.30
N PRO A 41 -4.72 -2.01 -7.92
CA PRO A 41 -3.93 -3.06 -7.28
C PRO A 41 -2.48 -2.59 -7.01
N LEU A 42 -2.27 -1.91 -5.89
CA LEU A 42 -1.00 -1.25 -5.56
C LEU A 42 0.17 -2.24 -5.48
N MET A 43 -0.05 -3.45 -4.99
CA MET A 43 1.01 -4.46 -4.87
C MET A 43 1.58 -4.87 -6.22
N GLU A 44 0.75 -5.01 -7.25
CA GLU A 44 1.19 -5.28 -8.61
C GLU A 44 2.00 -4.10 -9.15
N ILE A 45 1.48 -2.88 -9.00
CA ILE A 45 2.16 -1.65 -9.43
C ILE A 45 3.53 -1.50 -8.74
N LEU A 46 3.60 -1.75 -7.42
CA LEU A 46 4.83 -1.67 -6.63
C LEU A 46 5.84 -2.75 -7.03
N SER A 47 5.39 -3.99 -7.26
CA SER A 47 6.27 -5.08 -7.70
C SER A 47 6.89 -4.80 -9.06
N GLN A 48 6.07 -4.39 -10.05
CA GLN A 48 6.50 -4.14 -11.42
C GLN A 48 7.43 -2.92 -11.54
N ASN A 49 7.12 -1.82 -10.82
CA ASN A 49 7.82 -0.55 -11.03
C ASN A 49 8.97 -0.29 -10.04
N PHE A 50 8.97 -0.99 -8.89
CA PHE A 50 9.92 -0.73 -7.81
C PHE A 50 10.69 -1.98 -7.36
N GLY A 51 10.47 -3.13 -8.01
CA GLY A 51 11.15 -4.37 -7.67
C GLY A 51 10.83 -4.83 -6.24
N VAL A 52 9.63 -4.50 -5.75
CA VAL A 52 9.10 -5.04 -4.49
C VAL A 52 8.69 -6.48 -4.78
N TYR A 53 9.68 -7.37 -4.83
CA TYR A 53 9.46 -8.79 -5.09
C TYR A 53 8.90 -9.45 -3.83
N LEU A 54 7.66 -9.92 -3.95
CA LEU A 54 6.98 -10.75 -2.94
C LEU A 54 7.48 -12.21 -3.04
N GLU A 55 8.79 -12.44 -3.20
CA GLU A 55 9.31 -13.80 -3.11
C GLU A 55 9.14 -14.30 -1.67
N GLU A 56 8.50 -15.45 -1.47
CA GLU A 56 8.19 -16.03 -0.16
C GLU A 56 9.38 -16.08 0.80
N LYS A 57 10.60 -16.26 0.27
CA LYS A 57 11.84 -16.27 1.06
C LYS A 57 12.29 -14.89 1.59
N ARG A 58 11.84 -13.79 0.99
CA ARG A 58 12.13 -12.40 1.42
C ARG A 58 10.94 -11.72 2.10
N LEU A 59 9.72 -12.23 1.89
CA LEU A 59 8.48 -11.74 2.49
C LEU A 59 8.46 -11.79 4.02
N SER A 60 9.15 -12.75 4.64
CA SER A 60 9.26 -12.83 6.12
C SER A 60 9.93 -11.61 6.76
N LYS A 61 10.56 -10.74 5.96
CA LYS A 61 11.23 -9.51 6.41
C LYS A 61 10.54 -8.22 5.94
N ILE A 62 9.54 -8.31 5.08
CA ILE A 62 8.85 -7.13 4.53
C ILE A 62 7.42 -7.11 5.08
N CYS A 63 7.16 -6.15 5.96
CA CYS A 63 5.82 -5.85 6.47
C CYS A 63 5.32 -4.58 5.79
N PHE A 64 4.18 -4.67 5.09
CA PHE A 64 3.50 -3.48 4.57
C PHE A 64 2.61 -2.89 5.65
N LEU A 65 2.45 -1.56 5.64
CA LEU A 65 1.46 -0.86 6.45
C LEU A 65 0.50 -0.15 5.51
N GLU A 66 -0.78 -0.50 5.58
CA GLU A 66 -1.84 0.19 4.84
C GLU A 66 -2.69 1.00 5.82
N LEU A 67 -2.72 2.32 5.65
CA LEU A 67 -3.58 3.22 6.43
C LEU A 67 -4.85 3.54 5.65
N PHE A 68 -5.95 3.77 6.39
CA PHE A 68 -7.30 3.92 5.85
C PHE A 68 -7.70 2.73 4.97
N ALA A 69 -7.27 1.55 5.38
CA ALA A 69 -7.54 0.30 4.70
C ALA A 69 -9.04 -0.05 4.78
N ARG A 70 -9.55 -0.67 3.72
CA ARG A 70 -10.93 -1.16 3.65
C ARG A 70 -11.03 -2.66 3.39
N ASN A 71 -9.88 -3.29 3.12
CA ASN A 71 -9.76 -4.72 2.88
C ASN A 71 -8.49 -5.21 3.58
N LEU A 72 -8.45 -6.50 3.89
CA LEU A 72 -7.24 -7.17 4.39
C LEU A 72 -6.40 -7.68 3.21
N GLN A 73 -5.10 -7.43 3.26
CA GLN A 73 -4.12 -7.96 2.32
C GLN A 73 -3.09 -8.83 3.04
N LYS A 74 -2.62 -9.89 2.37
CA LYS A 74 -1.57 -10.75 2.91
C LYS A 74 -0.28 -9.94 3.09
N TYR A 75 0.45 -10.22 4.18
CA TYR A 75 1.72 -9.57 4.53
C TYR A 75 1.62 -8.05 4.78
N THR A 76 0.41 -7.56 5.00
CA THR A 76 0.11 -6.15 5.27
C THR A 76 -0.58 -6.02 6.61
N VAL A 77 -0.03 -5.14 7.47
CA VAL A 77 -0.76 -4.60 8.61
C VAL A 77 -1.68 -3.51 8.07
N SER A 78 -2.99 -3.74 8.17
CA SER A 78 -4.01 -2.83 7.66
C SER A 78 -4.70 -2.13 8.83
N ILE A 79 -4.74 -0.79 8.79
CA ILE A 79 -5.41 0.05 9.78
C ILE A 79 -6.51 0.83 9.09
N GLY A 80 -7.76 0.65 9.52
CA GLY A 80 -8.91 1.41 9.05
C GLY A 80 -10.21 0.85 9.61
N ASP A 81 -11.23 1.69 9.69
CA ASP A 81 -12.50 1.36 10.37
C ASP A 81 -13.17 0.12 9.79
N GLN A 82 -13.13 -0.04 8.46
CA GLN A 82 -13.74 -1.18 7.79
C GLN A 82 -12.98 -2.49 8.00
N VAL A 83 -11.67 -2.41 8.27
CA VAL A 83 -10.87 -3.60 8.57
C VAL A 83 -11.19 -4.15 9.96
N LEU A 84 -11.50 -3.28 10.92
CA LEU A 84 -11.91 -3.69 12.27
C LEU A 84 -13.17 -4.58 12.23
N TYR A 85 -14.12 -4.25 11.35
CA TYR A 85 -15.31 -5.10 11.13
C TYR A 85 -14.95 -6.47 10.56
N MET A 86 -13.93 -6.55 9.70
CA MET A 86 -13.48 -7.82 9.12
C MET A 86 -12.67 -8.69 10.09
N GLN A 87 -12.21 -8.13 11.21
CA GLN A 87 -11.41 -8.83 12.22
C GLN A 87 -12.25 -9.31 13.42
N ASN A 88 -13.50 -8.85 13.54
CA ASN A 88 -14.40 -9.31 14.59
C ASN A 88 -15.09 -10.62 14.16
N LYS A 89 -14.82 -11.72 14.88
CA LYS A 89 -15.43 -13.04 14.60
C LYS A 89 -16.93 -13.05 14.85
N ASP A 90 -17.42 -12.24 15.79
CA ASP A 90 -18.83 -12.20 16.20
C ASP A 90 -19.73 -11.59 15.12
N TRP A 91 -19.15 -11.04 14.05
CA TRP A 91 -19.87 -10.42 12.93
C TRP A 91 -20.04 -11.37 11.73
N PHE A 92 -19.54 -12.60 11.83
CA PHE A 92 -19.62 -13.63 10.79
C PHE A 92 -20.50 -14.83 11.20
N GLU A 93 -21.27 -14.70 12.28
CA GLU A 93 -22.32 -15.65 12.69
C GLU A 93 -23.69 -15.29 12.08
#